data_AF-X8DBH9-F1
#
_entry.id   AF-X8DBH9-F1
#
_cell.length_a   1.000
_cell.length_b   1.000
_cell.length_c   1.000
_cell.angle_alpha   90.00
_cell.angle_beta   90.00
_cell.angle_gamma   90.00
#
_symmetry.space_group_name_H-M   'P 1'
#
loop_
_entity.id
_entity.type
_entity.pdbx_description
1 polymer ?
#
loop_
_entity_poly.entity_id
_entity_poly.type
_entity_poly.pdbx_seq_one_letter_code
_entity_poly.pdbx_strand_id
1 'polypeptide(L)'
;MQQPDLFGDTLPEEAAERSRATMWDVVRFSEHHEYQAVIVENVVEVALWRPFRAWLSAMDSIGYNHRILYLNSMHAQVFGSGAPQSRDRIYIVLWRNGNRPPDLDRVLRPRAVCPDHGEVDSRQVWKKPVHWGRYRAQYIYTCSRTGCHRVVEPFYRPAAEAIDWAIQGQRIGDKPLREFKNKTTGEVVLSPLARGPWLGSKPASRSIGRRY
;
A
#
# COMPACT_ATOMS: atom_id res chain seq x y z
N MET A 1 -4.38 11.33 8.83
CA MET A 1 -4.63 10.23 9.79
C MET A 1 -3.73 9.08 9.37
N GLN A 2 -2.66 8.85 10.13
CA GLN A 2 -1.66 7.82 9.83
C GLN A 2 -2.29 6.43 10.03
N GLN A 3 -1.95 5.46 9.18
CA GLN A 3 -2.48 4.11 9.38
C GLN A 3 -1.76 3.46 10.56
N PRO A 4 -2.52 2.94 11.53
CA PRO A 4 -1.97 2.06 12.54
C PRO A 4 -1.49 0.75 11.90
N ASP A 5 -0.33 0.28 12.33
CA ASP A 5 0.18 -1.03 11.98
C ASP A 5 -0.74 -2.16 12.49
N LEU A 6 -0.29 -3.41 12.37
CA LEU A 6 -1.03 -4.60 12.83
C LEU A 6 -1.48 -4.52 14.30
N PHE A 7 -0.94 -3.58 15.09
CA PHE A 7 -1.16 -3.43 16.52
C PHE A 7 -1.78 -2.10 16.96
N GLY A 8 -2.17 -1.22 16.03
CA GLY A 8 -2.88 0.02 16.38
C GLY A 8 -2.01 1.28 16.33
N ASP A 9 -0.76 1.19 15.87
CA ASP A 9 0.24 2.22 16.13
C ASP A 9 0.88 2.82 14.87
N THR A 10 1.16 4.13 14.90
CA THR A 10 1.59 4.92 13.73
C THR A 10 3.10 5.18 13.75
N LEU A 11 3.79 4.99 12.61
CA LEU A 11 5.26 5.20 12.49
C LEU A 11 5.67 6.62 12.94
N PRO A 12 6.79 6.79 13.68
CA PRO A 12 7.32 8.11 14.00
C PRO A 12 7.69 8.89 12.75
N GLU A 13 7.36 10.18 12.76
CA GLU A 13 7.50 11.10 11.63
C GLU A 13 8.95 11.13 11.10
N GLU A 14 9.94 11.15 12.00
CA GLU A 14 11.38 11.23 11.66
C GLU A 14 11.90 10.00 10.88
N ALA A 15 11.46 8.79 11.23
CA ALA A 15 11.88 7.58 10.52
C ALA A 15 11.25 7.51 9.11
N ALA A 16 9.98 7.92 9.02
CA ALA A 16 9.29 8.05 7.75
C ALA A 16 9.91 9.15 6.87
N GLU A 17 10.33 10.28 7.44
CA GLU A 17 11.04 11.35 6.74
C GLU A 17 12.43 10.93 6.26
N ARG A 18 13.23 10.25 7.08
CA ARG A 18 14.55 9.72 6.69
C ARG A 18 14.45 8.71 5.55
N SER A 19 13.44 7.84 5.55
CA SER A 19 13.20 6.90 4.45
C SER A 19 12.76 7.58 3.14
N ARG A 20 12.17 8.78 3.23
CA ARG A 20 11.75 9.58 2.07
C ARG A 20 12.84 10.52 1.55
N ALA A 21 13.95 10.68 2.28
CA ALA A 21 15.10 11.44 1.80
C ALA A 21 15.66 10.89 0.48
N THR A 22 15.58 9.56 0.27
CA THR A 22 15.99 8.90 -0.98
C THR A 22 15.06 9.18 -2.16
N MET A 23 13.88 9.78 -1.96
CA MET A 23 13.05 10.21 -3.08
C MET A 23 13.78 11.25 -3.95
N TRP A 24 14.61 12.10 -3.36
CA TRP A 24 15.40 13.06 -4.11
C TRP A 24 16.46 12.40 -5.00
N ASP A 25 16.92 11.20 -4.64
CA ASP A 25 17.85 10.46 -5.50
C ASP A 25 17.16 10.06 -6.81
N VAL A 26 15.85 9.79 -6.83
CA VAL A 26 15.11 9.56 -8.07
C VAL A 26 15.28 10.72 -9.06
N VAL A 27 15.22 11.96 -8.58
CA VAL A 27 15.42 13.15 -9.42
C VAL A 27 16.84 13.18 -9.95
N ARG A 28 17.84 13.02 -9.08
CA ARG A 28 19.27 13.02 -9.45
C ARG A 28 19.62 11.95 -10.48
N PHE A 29 19.13 10.72 -10.28
CA PHE A 29 19.34 9.63 -11.23
C PHE A 29 18.63 9.90 -12.56
N SER A 30 17.43 10.49 -12.54
CA SER A 30 16.67 10.78 -13.76
C SER A 30 17.25 11.94 -14.56
N GLU A 31 17.85 12.92 -13.89
CA GLU A 31 18.60 14.03 -14.48
C GLU A 31 19.87 13.53 -15.16
N HIS A 32 20.63 12.64 -14.50
CA HIS A 32 21.88 12.13 -15.05
C HIS A 32 21.69 11.10 -16.17
N HIS A 33 20.79 10.12 -15.99
CA HIS A 33 20.65 9.00 -16.93
C HIS A 33 19.58 9.22 -18.00
N GLU A 34 18.71 10.21 -17.84
CA GLU A 34 17.72 10.56 -18.86
C GLU A 34 16.82 9.37 -19.28
N TYR A 35 16.42 8.53 -18.32
CA TYR A 35 15.57 7.36 -18.55
C TYR A 35 14.32 7.67 -19.38
N GLN A 36 13.92 6.75 -20.26
CA GLN A 36 12.69 6.90 -21.05
C GLN A 36 11.41 6.83 -20.18
N ALA A 37 11.47 6.06 -19.10
CA ALA A 37 10.43 5.95 -18.10
C ALA A 37 11.03 5.66 -16.72
N VAL A 38 10.37 6.14 -15.68
CA VAL A 38 10.72 5.93 -14.27
C VAL A 38 9.47 5.49 -13.54
N ILE A 39 9.55 4.43 -12.74
CA ILE A 39 8.43 3.94 -11.94
C ILE A 39 8.86 3.96 -10.48
N VAL A 40 8.21 4.80 -9.69
CA VAL A 40 8.44 4.89 -8.25
C VAL A 40 7.30 4.20 -7.51
N GLU A 41 7.62 3.19 -6.72
CA GLU A 41 6.69 2.55 -5.79
C GLU A 41 6.88 3.11 -4.37
N ASN A 42 5.79 3.32 -3.65
CA ASN A 42 5.85 3.68 -2.25
C ASN A 42 4.58 3.30 -1.47
N VAL A 43 4.59 3.59 -0.17
CA VAL A 43 3.36 3.60 0.63
C VAL A 43 2.48 4.77 0.25
N VAL A 44 1.17 4.59 0.35
CA VAL A 44 0.14 5.58 -0.06
C VAL A 44 0.33 6.94 0.63
N GLU A 45 0.85 6.94 1.85
CA GLU A 45 1.12 8.12 2.68
C GLU A 45 2.19 9.04 2.09
N VAL A 46 3.00 8.59 1.12
CA VAL A 46 3.97 9.46 0.46
C VAL A 46 3.30 10.67 -0.20
N ALA A 47 2.03 10.53 -0.63
CA ALA A 47 1.25 11.63 -1.20
C ALA A 47 0.98 12.76 -0.18
N LEU A 48 1.16 12.49 1.12
CA LEU A 48 1.04 13.46 2.21
C LEU A 48 2.40 14.00 2.67
N TRP A 49 3.51 13.52 2.10
CA TRP A 49 4.84 14.06 2.40
C TRP A 49 4.91 15.52 1.96
N ARG A 50 5.32 16.44 2.86
CA ARG A 50 5.26 17.89 2.61
C ARG A 50 5.94 18.32 1.30
N PRO A 51 7.14 17.82 0.96
CA PRO A 51 7.82 18.13 -0.31
C PRO A 51 7.28 17.40 -1.53
N PHE A 52 6.23 16.55 -1.43
CA PHE A 52 5.78 15.72 -2.56
C PHE A 52 5.46 16.52 -3.83
N ARG A 53 4.82 17.68 -3.69
CA ARG A 53 4.55 18.58 -4.82
C ARG A 53 5.82 19.19 -5.40
N ALA A 54 6.77 19.58 -4.55
CA ALA A 54 8.05 20.11 -4.99
C ALA A 54 8.87 19.03 -5.72
N TRP A 55 8.82 17.79 -5.24
CA TRP A 55 9.45 16.64 -5.88
C TRP A 55 8.85 16.35 -7.26
N LEU A 56 7.52 16.38 -7.41
CA LEU A 56 6.87 16.27 -8.73
C LEU A 56 7.27 17.41 -9.66
N SER A 57 7.35 18.63 -9.14
CA SER A 57 7.76 19.81 -9.91
C SER A 57 9.23 19.71 -10.35
N ALA A 58 10.10 19.11 -9.53
CA ALA A 58 11.48 18.85 -9.90
C ALA A 58 11.57 17.87 -11.07
N MET A 59 10.80 16.76 -11.05
CA MET A 59 10.74 15.82 -12.17
C MET A 59 10.19 16.47 -13.45
N ASP A 60 9.15 17.30 -13.33
CA ASP A 60 8.60 18.07 -14.44
C ASP A 60 9.65 19.03 -15.06
N SER A 61 10.41 19.73 -14.21
CA SER A 61 11.44 20.68 -14.64
C SER A 61 12.60 20.03 -15.42
N ILE A 62 12.88 18.75 -15.18
CA ILE A 62 13.88 17.97 -15.93
C ILE A 62 13.26 17.18 -17.10
N GLY A 63 12.03 17.51 -17.49
CA GLY A 63 11.43 17.04 -18.73
C GLY A 63 10.64 15.72 -18.62
N TYR A 64 10.01 15.45 -17.49
CA TYR A 64 9.16 14.26 -17.32
C TYR A 64 7.69 14.62 -17.05
N ASN A 65 6.81 14.04 -17.86
CA ASN A 65 5.40 13.92 -17.53
C ASN A 65 5.21 12.83 -16.47
N HIS A 66 4.10 12.86 -15.73
CA HIS A 66 3.78 11.83 -14.77
C HIS A 66 2.29 11.51 -14.66
N ARG A 67 2.00 10.31 -14.16
CA ARG A 67 0.68 9.91 -13.67
C ARG A 67 0.83 9.13 -12.37
N ILE A 68 0.04 9.51 -11.38
CA ILE A 68 -0.02 8.83 -10.08
C ILE A 68 -1.12 7.78 -10.12
N LEU A 69 -0.78 6.56 -9.76
CA LEU A 69 -1.69 5.42 -9.68
C LEU A 69 -1.78 4.95 -8.23
N TYR A 70 -2.99 4.57 -7.81
CA TYR A 70 -3.21 3.89 -6.53
C TYR A 70 -3.72 2.50 -6.84
N LEU A 71 -3.00 1.47 -6.40
CA LEU A 71 -3.29 0.09 -6.74
C LEU A 71 -3.02 -0.81 -5.55
N ASN A 72 -3.95 -1.71 -5.27
CA ASN A 72 -3.71 -2.81 -4.35
C ASN A 72 -3.08 -3.99 -5.12
N SER A 73 -1.93 -4.49 -4.66
CA SER A 73 -1.14 -5.51 -5.34
C SER A 73 -1.90 -6.82 -5.60
N MET A 74 -2.95 -7.13 -4.84
CA MET A 74 -3.80 -8.31 -5.10
C MET A 74 -4.55 -8.22 -6.44
N HIS A 75 -4.73 -7.01 -6.97
CA HIS A 75 -5.41 -6.75 -8.24
C HIS A 75 -4.45 -6.49 -9.41
N ALA A 76 -3.13 -6.49 -9.19
CA ALA A 76 -2.16 -6.23 -10.24
C ALA A 76 -2.02 -7.43 -11.20
N GLN A 77 -2.93 -7.54 -12.17
CA GLN A 77 -3.13 -8.78 -12.97
C GLN A 77 -2.75 -8.68 -14.45
N VAL A 78 -2.28 -7.52 -14.91
CA VAL A 78 -2.04 -7.30 -16.35
C VAL A 78 -0.97 -8.23 -16.93
N PHE A 79 0.03 -8.61 -16.13
CA PHE A 79 1.17 -9.42 -16.57
C PHE A 79 1.29 -10.76 -15.84
N GLY A 80 0.22 -11.22 -15.20
CA GLY A 80 0.22 -12.47 -14.45
C GLY A 80 -0.87 -12.50 -13.38
N SER A 81 -0.81 -13.50 -12.50
CA SER A 81 -1.70 -13.51 -11.35
C SER A 81 -1.35 -12.39 -10.38
N GLY A 82 -2.36 -11.74 -9.79
CA GLY A 82 -2.15 -10.77 -8.72
C GLY A 82 -1.43 -11.40 -7.52
N ALA A 83 -0.82 -10.56 -6.68
CA ALA A 83 -0.15 -11.05 -5.49
C ALA A 83 -1.17 -11.72 -4.53
N PRO A 84 -0.86 -12.86 -3.90
CA PRO A 84 -1.68 -13.45 -2.84
C PRO A 84 -1.60 -12.65 -1.53
N GLN A 85 -1.68 -11.33 -1.62
CA GLN A 85 -1.59 -10.41 -0.48
C GLN A 85 -2.28 -9.09 -0.83
N SER A 86 -3.19 -8.65 0.04
CA SER A 86 -3.74 -7.30 -0.02
C SER A 86 -2.70 -6.29 0.46
N ARG A 87 -2.25 -5.42 -0.44
CA ARG A 87 -1.24 -4.40 -0.14
C ARG A 87 -1.46 -3.17 -1.00
N ASP A 88 -1.92 -2.08 -0.39
CA ASP A 88 -2.09 -0.82 -1.09
C ASP A 88 -0.76 -0.14 -1.34
N ARG A 89 -0.58 0.33 -2.58
CA ARG A 89 0.60 1.05 -3.05
C ARG A 89 0.21 2.23 -3.92
N ILE A 90 1.09 3.21 -3.90
CA ILE A 90 1.11 4.29 -4.86
C ILE A 90 2.25 4.01 -5.84
N TYR A 91 1.96 4.16 -7.12
CA TYR A 91 2.93 4.11 -8.20
C TYR A 91 2.93 5.46 -8.89
N ILE A 92 4.10 6.08 -9.01
CA ILE A 92 4.28 7.32 -9.74
C ILE A 92 5.03 6.93 -10.99
N VAL A 93 4.31 6.90 -12.12
CA VAL A 93 4.87 6.55 -13.41
C VAL A 93 5.22 7.85 -14.12
N LEU A 94 6.49 8.03 -14.43
CA LEU A 94 7.01 9.18 -15.12
C LEU A 94 7.57 8.75 -16.48
N TRP A 95 7.42 9.60 -17.50
CA TRP A 95 7.96 9.36 -18.84
C TRP A 95 8.44 10.66 -19.46
N ARG A 96 9.46 10.57 -20.31
CA ARG A 96 10.05 11.76 -20.96
C ARG A 96 9.02 12.55 -21.77
N ASN A 97 9.16 13.86 -21.75
CA ASN A 97 8.41 14.76 -22.61
C ASN A 97 8.66 14.42 -24.09
N GLY A 98 7.59 14.43 -24.89
CA GLY A 98 7.62 14.00 -26.29
C GLY A 98 7.34 12.50 -26.48
N ASN A 99 7.49 11.67 -25.46
CA ASN A 99 7.09 10.26 -25.55
C ASN A 99 5.57 10.10 -25.47
N ARG A 100 5.06 9.06 -26.14
CA ARG A 100 3.65 8.66 -26.01
C ARG A 100 3.36 8.30 -24.54
N PRO A 101 2.32 8.86 -23.91
CA PRO A 101 1.91 8.48 -22.57
C PRO A 101 1.66 6.96 -22.47
N PRO A 102 2.18 6.27 -21.44
CA PRO A 102 1.89 4.85 -21.24
C PRO A 102 0.39 4.62 -21.01
N ASP A 103 -0.14 3.51 -21.56
CA ASP A 103 -1.51 3.08 -21.30
C ASP A 103 -1.63 2.46 -19.90
N LEU A 104 -1.74 3.34 -18.91
CA LEU A 104 -1.85 2.97 -17.49
C LEU A 104 -3.28 2.58 -17.10
N ASP A 105 -4.27 2.88 -17.94
CA ASP A 105 -5.65 2.47 -17.70
C ASP A 105 -5.78 0.96 -17.71
N ARG A 106 -5.05 0.29 -18.60
CA ARG A 106 -4.99 -1.18 -18.65
C ARG A 106 -4.59 -1.80 -17.30
N VAL A 107 -3.68 -1.16 -16.56
CA VAL A 107 -3.20 -1.62 -15.24
C VAL A 107 -4.23 -1.45 -14.14
N LEU A 108 -5.16 -0.50 -14.29
CA LEU A 108 -6.20 -0.18 -13.31
C LEU A 108 -7.56 -0.81 -13.62
N ARG A 109 -7.59 -1.78 -14.54
CA ARG A 109 -8.81 -2.49 -14.97
C ARG A 109 -8.69 -3.99 -14.73
N PRO A 110 -8.55 -4.44 -13.47
CA PRO A 110 -8.51 -5.87 -13.17
C PRO A 110 -9.84 -6.53 -13.55
N ARG A 111 -9.79 -7.81 -13.92
CA ARG A 111 -10.97 -8.58 -14.28
C ARG A 111 -11.82 -8.88 -13.05
N ALA A 112 -13.13 -8.86 -13.23
CA ALA A 112 -14.13 -9.09 -12.19
C ALA A 112 -15.35 -9.79 -12.77
N VAL A 113 -16.22 -10.31 -11.91
CA VAL A 113 -17.54 -10.81 -12.32
C VAL A 113 -18.61 -9.79 -11.95
N CYS A 114 -19.34 -9.31 -12.96
CA CYS A 114 -20.53 -8.52 -12.79
C CYS A 114 -21.76 -9.44 -12.78
N PRO A 115 -22.70 -9.29 -11.82
CA PRO A 115 -23.92 -10.09 -11.77
C PRO A 115 -24.78 -10.03 -13.04
N ASP A 116 -24.77 -8.92 -13.78
CA ASP A 116 -25.60 -8.75 -14.99
C ASP A 116 -24.85 -9.11 -16.28
N HIS A 117 -23.52 -8.98 -16.29
CA HIS A 117 -22.73 -9.01 -17.52
C HIS A 117 -21.68 -10.13 -17.56
N GLY A 118 -21.60 -10.96 -16.51
CA GLY A 118 -20.58 -11.99 -16.37
C GLY A 118 -19.18 -11.40 -16.18
N GLU A 119 -18.16 -12.06 -16.75
CA GLU A 119 -16.78 -11.60 -16.68
C GLU A 119 -16.59 -10.28 -17.46
N VAL A 120 -16.05 -9.28 -16.78
CA VAL A 120 -15.80 -7.94 -17.33
C VAL A 120 -14.46 -7.42 -16.80
N ASP A 121 -13.84 -6.53 -17.57
CA ASP A 121 -12.87 -5.61 -16.97
C ASP A 121 -13.60 -4.69 -16.00
N SER A 122 -13.01 -4.41 -14.85
CA SER A 122 -13.56 -3.45 -13.91
C SER A 122 -12.98 -2.05 -14.15
N ARG A 123 -13.63 -1.04 -13.59
CA ARG A 123 -13.16 0.36 -13.58
C ARG A 123 -12.96 0.82 -12.16
N GLN A 124 -11.78 1.35 -11.86
CA GLN A 124 -11.52 2.06 -10.60
C GLN A 124 -12.36 3.35 -10.54
N VAL A 125 -13.11 3.52 -9.46
CA VAL A 125 -13.96 4.68 -9.19
C VAL A 125 -13.68 5.21 -7.79
N TRP A 126 -13.46 6.53 -7.70
CA TRP A 126 -13.21 7.23 -6.46
C TRP A 126 -14.51 7.52 -5.72
N LYS A 127 -14.50 7.31 -4.40
CA LYS A 127 -15.62 7.64 -3.51
C LYS A 127 -15.70 9.12 -3.18
N LYS A 128 -14.58 9.85 -3.32
CA LYS A 128 -14.42 11.25 -2.92
C LYS A 128 -13.75 12.03 -4.05
N PRO A 129 -13.96 13.37 -4.14
CA PRO A 129 -13.33 14.20 -5.17
C PRO A 129 -11.79 14.25 -5.08
N VAL A 130 -11.23 14.04 -3.88
CA VAL A 130 -9.78 13.99 -3.70
C VAL A 130 -9.30 12.57 -3.97
N HIS A 131 -8.60 12.39 -5.09
CA HIS A 131 -8.16 11.08 -5.59
C HIS A 131 -6.84 10.66 -4.96
N TRP A 132 -6.89 10.23 -3.71
CA TRP A 132 -5.76 9.56 -3.08
C TRP A 132 -6.24 8.51 -2.07
N GLY A 133 -5.52 7.40 -1.98
CA GLY A 133 -5.71 6.47 -0.88
C GLY A 133 -5.83 5.02 -1.31
N ARG A 134 -6.60 4.28 -0.51
CA ARG A 134 -6.58 2.82 -0.50
C ARG A 134 -7.85 2.21 -1.05
N TYR A 135 -7.71 0.96 -1.47
CA TYR A 135 -8.82 0.14 -1.90
C TYR A 135 -9.88 0.02 -0.79
N ARG A 136 -11.17 0.09 -1.17
CA ARG A 136 -12.37 0.12 -0.32
C ARG A 136 -12.50 1.35 0.59
N ALA A 137 -11.41 2.02 0.96
CA ALA A 137 -11.45 3.25 1.75
C ALA A 137 -11.74 4.48 0.87
N GLN A 138 -11.02 4.64 -0.23
CA GLN A 138 -11.06 5.84 -1.08
C GLN A 138 -11.49 5.55 -2.51
N TYR A 139 -11.24 4.34 -3.00
CA TYR A 139 -11.73 3.88 -4.30
C TYR A 139 -12.31 2.47 -4.21
N ILE A 140 -13.18 2.15 -5.17
CA ILE A 140 -13.78 0.83 -5.40
C ILE A 140 -13.67 0.48 -6.88
N TYR A 141 -14.03 -0.75 -7.23
CA TYR A 141 -14.17 -1.18 -8.62
C TYR A 141 -15.63 -1.31 -8.99
N THR A 142 -15.96 -0.90 -10.21
CA THR A 142 -17.31 -1.00 -10.80
C THR A 142 -17.24 -1.70 -12.13
N CYS A 143 -18.37 -2.25 -12.59
CA CYS A 143 -18.47 -2.81 -13.94
C CYS A 143 -18.07 -1.75 -14.99
N SER A 144 -17.27 -2.13 -15.99
CA SER A 144 -16.87 -1.21 -17.06
C SER A 144 -17.91 -1.04 -18.17
N ARG A 145 -18.96 -1.87 -18.20
CA ARG A 145 -20.00 -1.82 -19.23
C ARG A 145 -20.77 -0.50 -19.15
N THR A 146 -20.97 0.14 -20.30
CA THR A 146 -21.71 1.40 -20.42
C THR A 146 -23.10 1.27 -19.81
N GLY A 147 -23.48 2.20 -18.92
CA GLY A 147 -24.76 2.19 -18.20
C GLY A 147 -24.81 1.28 -16.97
N CYS A 148 -23.77 0.46 -16.73
CA CYS A 148 -23.66 -0.34 -15.51
C CYS A 148 -22.74 0.35 -14.50
N HIS A 149 -23.21 0.47 -13.26
CA HIS A 149 -22.45 1.06 -12.16
C HIS A 149 -22.35 0.13 -10.94
N ARG A 150 -22.64 -1.17 -11.12
CA ARG A 150 -22.54 -2.14 -10.03
C ARG A 150 -21.11 -2.20 -9.52
N VAL A 151 -20.98 -2.16 -8.20
CA VAL A 151 -19.71 -2.43 -7.52
C VAL A 151 -19.37 -3.90 -7.73
N VAL A 152 -18.16 -4.16 -8.18
CA VAL A 152 -17.64 -5.51 -8.43
C VAL A 152 -16.36 -5.72 -7.64
N GLU A 153 -16.13 -6.95 -7.21
CA GLU A 153 -14.87 -7.36 -6.61
C GLU A 153 -14.00 -7.94 -7.74
N PRO A 154 -12.82 -7.37 -8.02
CA PRO A 154 -11.90 -8.01 -8.94
C PRO A 154 -11.41 -9.34 -8.39
N PHE A 155 -10.97 -10.23 -9.28
CA PHE A 155 -10.35 -11.48 -8.85
C PHE A 155 -9.14 -11.19 -7.96
N TYR A 156 -8.80 -12.10 -7.05
CA TYR A 156 -7.59 -12.04 -6.26
C TYR A 156 -7.22 -13.44 -5.79
N ARG A 157 -5.96 -13.63 -5.41
CA ARG A 157 -5.47 -14.90 -4.86
C ARG A 157 -5.54 -14.86 -3.33
N PRO A 158 -6.05 -15.92 -2.67
CA PRO A 158 -6.02 -16.01 -1.23
C PRO A 158 -4.58 -16.10 -0.72
N ALA A 159 -4.33 -15.51 0.45
CA ALA A 159 -3.01 -15.57 1.10
C ALA A 159 -2.55 -17.01 1.39
N ALA A 160 -3.48 -17.94 1.55
CA ALA A 160 -3.22 -19.35 1.78
C ALA A 160 -2.37 -19.99 0.66
N GLU A 161 -2.41 -19.48 -0.56
CA GLU A 161 -1.59 -19.99 -1.68
C GLU A 161 -0.11 -19.63 -1.57
N ALA A 162 0.26 -18.61 -0.79
CA ALA A 162 1.66 -18.25 -0.55
C ALA A 162 2.24 -18.90 0.70
N ILE A 163 1.40 -19.60 1.49
CA ILE A 163 1.82 -20.23 2.73
C ILE A 163 2.13 -21.70 2.44
N ASP A 164 3.37 -22.10 2.71
CA ASP A 164 3.71 -23.52 2.79
C ASP A 164 3.24 -24.08 4.14
N TRP A 165 2.10 -24.76 4.13
CA TRP A 165 1.48 -25.33 5.32
C TRP A 165 2.22 -26.56 5.87
N ALA A 166 3.15 -27.15 5.11
CA ALA A 166 4.01 -28.22 5.61
C ALA A 166 5.06 -27.67 6.59
N ILE A 167 5.42 -26.38 6.47
CA ILE A 167 6.32 -25.71 7.40
C ILE A 167 5.53 -25.29 8.64
N GLN A 168 5.46 -26.19 9.63
CA GLN A 168 4.86 -25.87 10.91
C GLN A 168 5.69 -24.83 11.66
N GLY A 169 5.15 -23.62 11.79
CA GLY A 169 5.69 -22.63 12.70
C GLY A 169 5.50 -23.02 14.16
N GLN A 170 6.40 -22.56 15.04
CA GLN A 170 6.18 -22.63 16.48
C GLN A 170 4.97 -21.78 16.86
N ARG A 171 4.05 -22.33 17.66
CA ARG A 171 2.91 -21.57 18.18
C ARG A 171 3.44 -20.35 18.94
N ILE A 172 2.78 -19.21 18.77
CA ILE A 172 3.20 -17.96 19.43
C ILE A 172 3.24 -18.15 20.96
N GLY A 173 2.34 -18.94 21.54
CA GLY A 173 2.32 -19.24 22.98
C GLY A 173 3.49 -20.11 23.47
N ASP A 174 4.10 -20.90 22.59
CA ASP A 174 5.21 -21.80 22.95
C ASP A 174 6.57 -21.12 22.77
N LYS A 175 6.61 -19.91 22.20
CA LYS A 175 7.83 -19.13 22.04
C LYS A 175 8.32 -18.62 23.40
N PRO A 176 9.62 -18.67 23.67
CA PRO A 176 10.16 -18.16 24.93
C PRO A 176 9.88 -16.67 25.04
N LEU A 177 9.43 -16.24 26.22
CA LEU A 177 9.23 -14.83 26.52
C LEU A 177 10.58 -14.13 26.49
N ARG A 178 10.65 -13.05 25.71
CA ARG A 178 11.78 -12.14 25.70
C ARG A 178 11.37 -10.84 26.38
N GLU A 179 12.31 -10.24 27.09
CA GLU A 179 12.12 -8.91 27.66
C GLU A 179 12.28 -7.85 26.58
N PHE A 180 11.24 -7.03 26.42
CA PHE A 180 11.26 -5.84 25.58
C PHE A 180 11.12 -4.62 26.46
N LYS A 181 12.16 -3.77 26.45
CA LYS A 181 12.15 -2.49 27.16
C LYS A 181 11.77 -1.38 26.20
N ASN A 182 10.68 -0.68 26.51
CA ASN A 182 10.30 0.52 25.80
C ASN A 182 11.29 1.64 26.13
N LYS A 183 11.98 2.18 25.12
CA LYS A 183 13.00 3.22 25.30
C LYS A 183 12.43 4.57 25.71
N THR A 184 11.15 4.82 25.42
CA THR A 184 10.46 6.09 25.68
C THR A 184 9.78 6.11 27.04
N THR A 185 9.11 5.01 27.44
CA THR A 185 8.39 4.94 28.73
C THR A 185 9.12 4.16 29.83
N GLY A 186 10.17 3.41 29.49
CA GLY A 186 10.90 2.57 30.45
C GLY A 186 10.19 1.28 30.86
N GLU A 187 8.94 1.07 30.41
CA GLU A 187 8.16 -0.14 30.69
C GLU A 187 8.85 -1.40 30.11
N VAL A 188 8.88 -2.46 30.91
CA VAL A 188 9.39 -3.78 30.51
C VAL A 188 8.20 -4.71 30.31
N VAL A 189 8.13 -5.31 29.12
CA VAL A 189 7.09 -6.27 28.77
C VAL A 189 7.74 -7.59 28.35
N LEU A 190 7.25 -8.69 28.92
CA LEU A 190 7.58 -10.04 28.50
C LEU A 190 6.64 -10.46 27.37
N SER A 191 7.20 -10.78 26.21
CA SER A 191 6.42 -11.22 25.05
C SER A 191 7.17 -12.27 24.24
N PRO A 192 6.51 -13.24 23.60
CA PRO A 192 7.16 -14.20 22.71
C PRO A 192 7.66 -13.57 21.39
N LEU A 193 7.16 -12.38 21.05
CA LEU A 193 7.53 -11.60 19.88
C LEU A 193 7.84 -10.17 20.28
N ALA A 194 8.80 -9.54 19.60
CA ALA A 194 9.05 -8.12 19.74
C ALA A 194 7.76 -7.36 19.47
N ARG A 195 7.33 -6.55 20.44
CA ARG A 195 6.39 -5.49 20.12
C ARG A 195 7.09 -4.55 19.15
N GLY A 196 6.37 -4.06 18.14
CA GLY A 196 6.90 -3.07 17.21
C GLY A 196 7.55 -1.90 17.97
N PRO A 197 8.51 -1.17 17.38
CA PRO A 197 9.43 -0.31 18.13
C PRO A 197 8.79 0.93 18.79
N TRP A 198 7.46 1.08 18.76
CA TRP A 198 6.77 2.30 19.13
C TRP A 198 5.43 1.98 19.77
N LEU A 199 5.38 1.97 21.10
CA LEU A 199 4.50 2.85 21.89
C LEU A 199 4.44 2.37 23.34
N GLY A 200 4.63 3.34 24.23
CA GLY A 200 4.05 3.24 25.56
C GLY A 200 2.63 3.78 25.43
N SER A 201 1.66 2.94 25.73
CA SER A 201 0.42 3.38 26.36
C SER A 201 -0.26 2.20 27.04
N LYS A 202 -0.76 2.53 28.24
CA LYS A 202 -1.35 1.77 29.34
C LYS A 202 -1.97 0.38 29.08
N PRO A 203 -1.92 -0.52 30.09
CA PRO A 203 -2.46 -1.86 30.00
C PRO A 203 -3.98 -1.83 29.84
N ALA A 204 -4.48 -2.51 28.80
CA ALA A 204 -5.87 -2.92 28.76
C ALA A 204 -6.09 -3.96 29.88
N SER A 205 -6.62 -3.53 31.01
CA SER A 205 -7.24 -4.41 31.98
C SER A 205 -8.45 -5.08 31.33
N ARG A 206 -8.27 -6.29 30.82
CA ARG A 206 -9.38 -7.23 30.62
C ARG A 206 -9.28 -8.29 31.70
N SER A 207 -10.12 -8.08 32.71
CA SER A 207 -10.52 -9.10 33.67
C SER A 207 -10.90 -10.37 32.92
N ILE A 208 -10.22 -11.45 33.26
CA ILE A 208 -10.65 -12.82 32.97
C ILE A 208 -11.93 -13.05 33.78
N GLY A 209 -13.07 -12.97 33.11
CA GLY A 209 -14.34 -13.48 33.60
C GLY A 209 -14.41 -14.99 33.37
N ARG A 210 -14.46 -15.74 34.47
CA ARG A 210 -14.72 -17.19 34.53
C ARG A 210 -16.06 -17.56 33.84
N ARG A 211 -16.05 -18.77 33.25
CA ARG A 211 -17.13 -19.80 33.14
C ARG A 211 -18.52 -19.31 32.68
N TYR A 212 -19.03 -19.88 31.58
CA TYR A 212 -19.60 -21.23 31.52
C TYR A 212 -19.24 -21.87 30.18
#